data_AF-A0A3D4ZS59-F1
#
_entry.id   AF-A0A3D4ZS59-F1
#
_cell.length_a   1.000
_cell.length_b   1.000
_cell.length_c   1.000
_cell.angle_alpha   90.00
_cell.angle_beta   90.00
_cell.angle_gamma   90.00
#
_symmetry.space_group_name_H-M   'P 1'
#
loop_
_entity.id
_entity.type
_entity.pdbx_description
1 polymer ?
#
loop_
_entity_poly.entity_id
_entity_poly.type
_entity_poly.pdbx_seq_one_letter_code
_entity_poly.pdbx_strand_id
1 'polypeptide(L)' 'MSEQSHFYGGQAIIEGVMMRGKKVWAAAVRRSDGTIVTTRQQIEDYGEKYPWTRWPLIRGNLA' A
#
# COMPACT_ATOMS: atom_id res chain seq x y z
N MET A 1 -12.99 -17.77 13.57
CA MET A 1 -12.32 -16.72 12.78
C MET A 1 -13.30 -16.19 11.76
N SER A 2 -13.84 -14.99 11.95
CA SER A 2 -14.62 -14.32 10.92
C SER A 2 -13.69 -13.93 9.78
N GLU A 3 -13.91 -14.50 8.60
CA GLU A 3 -13.18 -14.16 7.38
C GLU A 3 -13.68 -12.79 6.92
N GLN A 4 -13.10 -11.71 7.46
CA GLN A 4 -13.41 -10.36 7.04
C GLN A 4 -12.79 -10.13 5.66
N SER A 5 -13.65 -10.01 4.65
CA SER A 5 -13.26 -9.67 3.29
C SER A 5 -12.55 -8.31 3.28
N HIS A 6 -11.27 -8.32 2.93
CA HIS A 6 -10.48 -7.10 2.79
C HIS A 6 -10.84 -6.42 1.47
N PHE A 7 -11.45 -5.23 1.54
CA PHE A 7 -11.72 -4.43 0.36
C PHE A 7 -10.43 -3.81 -0.17
N TYR A 8 -10.19 -3.92 -1.47
CA TYR A 8 -9.06 -3.30 -2.14
C TYR A 8 -9.45 -1.92 -2.63
N GLY A 9 -8.60 -0.94 -2.35
CA GLY A 9 -8.78 0.44 -2.78
C GLY A 9 -7.57 0.91 -3.58
N GLY A 10 -7.71 2.03 -4.27
CA GLY A 10 -6.68 2.55 -5.13
C GLY A 10 -6.74 4.05 -5.30
N GLN A 11 -5.76 4.58 -6.01
CA GLN A 11 -5.66 5.98 -6.39
C GLN A 11 -5.36 6.07 -7.89
N ALA A 12 -5.95 7.07 -8.55
CA ALA A 12 -5.56 7.44 -9.90
C ALA A 12 -4.21 8.18 -9.87
N ILE A 13 -3.27 7.72 -10.69
CA ILE A 13 -1.94 8.32 -10.85
C ILE A 13 -1.78 8.77 -12.32
N ILE A 14 -0.76 9.59 -12.60
CA ILE A 14 -0.55 10.11 -13.96
C ILE A 14 -0.33 8.93 -14.93
N GLU A 15 -1.17 8.87 -15.97
CA GLU A 15 -1.15 7.83 -17.00
C GLU A 15 -1.28 6.39 -16.44
N GLY A 16 -1.95 6.22 -15.29
CA GLY A 16 -2.00 4.91 -14.64
C GLY A 16 -2.94 4.77 -13.45
N VAL A 17 -2.84 3.62 -12.79
CA VAL A 17 -3.60 3.28 -11.60
C VAL A 17 -2.70 2.69 -10.54
N MET A 18 -3.01 2.99 -9.27
CA MET A 18 -2.39 2.39 -8.10
C MET A 18 -3.46 1.66 -7.30
N MET A 19 -3.16 0.44 -6.84
CA MET A 19 -4.00 -0.35 -5.94
C MET A 19 -3.22 -0.69 -4.68
N ARG A 20 -3.86 -0.56 -3.51
CA ARG A 20 -3.30 -0.89 -2.19
C ARG A 20 -4.08 -2.02 -1.54
N GLY A 21 -3.38 -3.09 -1.21
CA GLY A 21 -3.86 -4.17 -0.36
C GLY A 21 -3.30 -4.06 1.06
N LYS A 22 -3.61 -5.05 1.90
CA LYS A 22 -3.18 -5.07 3.31
C LYS A 22 -1.66 -5.08 3.49
N LYS A 23 -0.94 -5.86 2.66
CA LYS A 23 0.51 -6.10 2.82
C LYS A 23 1.34 -5.60 1.65
N VAL A 24 0.71 -5.27 0.54
CA VAL A 24 1.37 -4.88 -0.70
C VAL A 24 0.60 -3.78 -1.37
N TRP A 25 1.32 -2.93 -2.09
CA TRP A 25 0.73 -2.04 -3.07
C TRP A 25 1.34 -2.32 -4.43
N ALA A 26 0.58 -2.01 -5.47
CA ALA A 26 1.02 -2.13 -6.85
C ALA A 26 0.55 -0.94 -7.66
N ALA A 27 1.31 -0.57 -8.68
CA ALA A 27 0.92 0.44 -9.64
C ALA A 27 1.20 -0.03 -11.07
N ALA A 28 0.42 0.46 -12.01
CA ALA A 28 0.58 0.25 -13.43
C ALA A 28 0.52 1.62 -14.13
N VAL A 29 1.52 1.92 -14.95
CA VAL A 29 1.61 3.18 -15.71
C VAL A 29 1.89 2.90 -17.18
N ARG A 30 1.28 3.70 -18.05
CA ARG A 30 1.58 3.70 -19.49
C ARG A 30 2.78 4.61 -19.76
N ARG A 31 3.80 4.09 -20.43
CA ARG A 31 4.95 4.87 -20.92
C ARG A 31 4.64 5.53 -22.26
N SER A 32 5.44 6.53 -22.61
CA SER A 32 5.33 7.24 -23.89
C SER A 32 5.56 6.34 -25.12
N ASP A 33 6.31 5.25 -24.96
CA ASP A 33 6.50 4.20 -25.98
C ASP A 33 5.27 3.28 -26.15
N GLY A 34 4.21 3.50 -25.38
CA GLY A 34 2.97 2.73 -25.42
C GLY A 34 3.00 1.47 -24.55
N THR A 35 4.13 1.14 -23.92
CA THR A 35 4.22 -0.02 -23.03
C THR A 35 3.59 0.26 -21.67
N ILE A 36 3.16 -0.79 -20.98
CA ILE A 36 2.67 -0.70 -19.60
C ILE A 36 3.75 -1.27 -18.68
N VAL A 37 4.16 -0.48 -17.69
CA VAL A 37 5.08 -0.91 -16.64
C VAL A 37 4.33 -1.04 -15.34
N THR A 38 4.55 -2.17 -14.67
CA THR A 38 3.98 -2.46 -13.36
C THR A 38 5.07 -2.48 -12.29
N THR A 39 4.72 -2.03 -11.10
CA THR A 39 5.56 -2.16 -9.91
C THR A 39 4.74 -2.74 -8.77
N ARG A 40 5.41 -3.51 -7.91
CA ARG A 40 4.82 -4.10 -6.70
C ARG A 40 5.81 -3.93 -5.56
N GLN A 41 5.33 -3.42 -4.44
CA GLN A 41 6.14 -3.28 -3.23
C GLN A 41 5.40 -3.79 -2.01
N GLN A 42 6.16 -4.28 -1.02
CA GLN A 42 5.62 -4.61 0.29
C GLN A 42 5.39 -3.34 1.10
N ILE A 43 4.35 -3.35 1.91
CA ILE A 43 4.07 -2.30 2.89
C ILE A 43 4.78 -2.72 4.16
N GLU A 44 5.77 -1.95 4.59
CA GLU A 44 6.43 -2.15 5.87
C GLU A 44 5.54 -1.61 6.99
N ASP A 45 4.88 -2.50 7.72
CA ASP A 45 4.09 -2.13 8.89
C ASP A 45 4.97 -2.12 10.14
N TYR A 46 5.49 -0.94 10.48
CA TYR A 46 6.27 -0.71 11.69
C TYR A 46 5.46 -0.97 12.98
N GLY A 47 4.13 -0.88 12.91
CA GLY A 47 3.19 -1.18 13.99
C GLY A 47 2.98 -2.67 14.25
N GLU A 48 3.16 -3.52 13.22
CA GLU A 48 3.23 -4.99 13.39
C GLU A 48 4.62 -5.43 13.87
N LYS A 49 5.69 -4.76 13.42
CA LYS A 49 7.08 -5.16 13.74
C LYS A 49 7.50 -4.86 15.18
N TYR A 50 7.00 -3.77 15.76
CA TYR A 50 7.39 -3.32 17.11
C TYR A 50 6.17 -2.93 17.97
N PRO A 51 5.75 -3.74 18.95
CA PRO A 51 4.50 -3.48 19.69
C PRO A 51 4.43 -2.12 20.40
N TRP A 52 5.56 -1.55 20.79
CA TRP A 52 5.65 -0.24 21.46
C TRP A 52 5.35 0.95 20.52
N THR A 53 5.48 0.79 19.20
CA THR A 53 5.17 1.87 18.22
C THR A 53 3.67 2.10 18.08
N ARG A 54 2.83 1.20 18.63
CA ARG A 54 1.36 1.34 18.68
C ARG A 54 0.90 2.30 19.79
N TRP A 55 1.80 2.75 20.67
CA TRP A 55 1.46 3.73 21.71
C TRP A 55 1.04 5.07 21.09
N PRO A 56 0.00 5.73 21.61
CA PRO A 56 -0.60 6.92 20.99
C PRO A 56 0.39 8.08 20.81
N LEU A 57 1.40 8.19 21.68
CA LEU A 57 2.44 9.22 21.58
C LEU A 57 3.50 8.95 20.48
N ILE A 58 3.67 7.68 20.10
CA ILE A 58 4.72 7.24 19.16
C ILE A 58 4.12 7.01 17.77
N ARG A 59 2.90 6.46 17.70
CA ARG A 59 2.17 6.14 16.46
C ARG A 59 2.11 7.31 15.49
N GLY A 60 1.95 8.55 15.97
CA GLY A 60 1.82 9.74 15.12
C GLY A 60 3.09 10.14 14.35
N ASN A 61 4.27 9.76 14.85
CA ASN A 61 5.56 10.10 14.22
C ASN A 61 6.06 9.01 13.25
N LEU A 62 5.42 7.84 13.24
CA LEU A 62 5.82 6.64 12.49
C LEU A 62 4.80 6.24 11.40
N ALA A 63 3.77 7.05 11.18
CA ALA A 63 2.69 6.78 10.22
C ALA A 63 3.07 7.07 8.77
#